data_AF-A0A1R2AQ61-F1
#
_entry.id   AF-A0A1R2AQ61-F1
#
_cell.length_a   1.000
_cell.length_b   1.000
_cell.length_c   1.000
_cell.angle_alpha   90.00
_cell.angle_beta   90.00
_cell.angle_gamma   90.00
#
_symmetry.space_group_name_H-M   'P 1'
#
loop_
_entity.id
_entity.type
_entity.pdbx_description
1 polymer ?
#
loop_
_entity_poly.entity_id
_entity_poly.type
_entity_poly.pdbx_seq_one_letter_code
_entity_poly.pdbx_strand_id
1 'polypeptide(L)'
;MSLAIEVCFVVENQDFKVRGDKLAKTSTYYVELLETSKEFSEIRLLLPDWISVKPFQIYLSYIENSRIPKLDLIMAQKLLWLADFFKDTGLQENLISQQIVPYLNKETVLLFVQDACTKICSSDDTLKCWEELYSQACEFSAKNLRYLYEKFANVMNKLDVQALKMIFRIALTTRDSEFALDKLKEYKQAESYIDLLRILEKESLEAFNQDISKMLVLEWNIDDFEFSNFYKETEVFKIASTDWVLCLWCFEHEKRLEISIKQSEISKATKYNISVVTSIVQVQDEILETLTPQVFPIPDYTQSQCIIREITSFNPEHVKNFTIKFYAHSEYIVSNLLQKISSKPEVLLNSNIEEFPFSHISVLLNLKYLNVNCEDTALEILANWLQTTSYTLNEHELRNLSNSIRWEFTTIKGLITIVCNYPKLKSYQIFQNLIKKELENKGKKLSKDNPEARKTYKKYTVRESFQTQKEYLNMIFDSILTYNAVEKETNKVRELKDQLDYAQKEIAMLKSLRKEVLSPIPQIKVEEDISLNFTPVAMQNHITGNGNHAKSRKSSIDTAANKSIDLSMRLKNRKAGAAINDLVSKLRNGRRHHSELSGSK
;
A
#
# COMPACT_ATOMS: atom_id res chain seq x y z
N MET A 1 24.13 10.10 -69.86
CA MET A 1 23.46 10.89 -68.80
C MET A 1 22.09 10.28 -68.59
N SER A 2 21.86 9.57 -67.47
CA SER A 2 20.52 9.06 -67.17
C SER A 2 19.65 10.27 -66.81
N LEU A 3 18.52 10.42 -67.49
CA LEU A 3 17.53 11.44 -67.17
C LEU A 3 17.03 11.17 -65.74
N ALA A 4 17.14 12.17 -64.86
CA ALA A 4 16.59 12.06 -63.53
C ALA A 4 15.06 11.99 -63.65
N ILE A 5 14.47 10.85 -63.31
CA ILE A 5 13.02 10.65 -63.34
C ILE A 5 12.36 11.70 -62.42
N GLU A 6 11.39 12.44 -62.94
CA GLU A 6 10.60 13.39 -62.16
C GLU A 6 9.38 12.68 -61.56
N VAL A 7 9.08 12.95 -60.30
CA VAL A 7 7.88 12.44 -59.63
C VAL A 7 6.96 13.62 -59.32
N CYS A 8 5.74 13.58 -59.84
CA CYS A 8 4.70 14.57 -59.64
C CYS A 8 3.63 14.01 -58.69
N PHE A 9 3.51 14.60 -57.50
CA PHE A 9 2.47 14.27 -56.53
C PHE A 9 1.28 15.20 -56.69
N VAL A 10 0.07 14.65 -56.69
CA VAL A 10 -1.18 15.42 -56.72
C VAL A 10 -1.82 15.36 -55.34
N VAL A 11 -1.96 16.52 -54.68
CA VAL A 11 -2.56 16.67 -53.34
C VAL A 11 -3.58 17.79 -53.39
N GLU A 12 -4.84 17.51 -53.04
CA GLU A 12 -5.92 18.52 -53.06
C GLU A 12 -5.97 19.33 -54.39
N ASN A 13 -5.78 18.63 -55.52
CA ASN A 13 -5.70 19.20 -56.89
C ASN A 13 -4.50 20.14 -57.15
N GLN A 14 -3.45 20.07 -56.32
CA GLN A 14 -2.19 20.78 -56.53
C GLN A 14 -1.09 19.80 -56.90
N ASP A 15 -0.31 20.16 -57.92
CA ASP A 15 0.80 19.35 -58.43
C ASP A 15 2.12 19.79 -57.78
N PHE A 16 2.85 18.82 -57.20
CA PHE A 16 4.16 19.01 -56.60
C PHE A 16 5.19 18.14 -57.30
N LYS A 17 6.19 18.77 -57.92
CA LYS A 17 7.23 18.08 -58.68
C LYS A 17 8.52 17.97 -57.89
N VAL A 18 9.07 16.76 -57.80
CA VAL A 18 10.30 16.46 -57.07
C VAL A 18 11.14 15.47 -57.88
N ARG A 19 12.46 15.65 -57.84
CA ARG A 19 13.38 14.72 -58.51
C ARG A 19 13.44 13.38 -57.77
N GLY A 20 13.34 12.28 -58.52
CA GLY A 20 13.37 10.92 -57.98
C GLY A 20 14.66 10.59 -57.21
N ASP A 21 15.81 11.13 -57.63
CA ASP A 21 17.10 10.89 -56.96
C ASP A 21 17.16 11.47 -55.53
N LYS A 22 16.38 12.51 -55.24
CA LYS A 22 16.22 13.01 -53.86
C LYS A 22 15.33 12.09 -53.04
N LEU A 23 14.20 11.65 -53.61
CA LEU A 23 13.24 10.77 -52.96
C LEU A 23 13.87 9.40 -52.60
N ALA A 24 14.62 8.81 -53.52
CA ALA A 24 15.30 7.52 -53.33
C ALA A 24 16.28 7.49 -52.15
N LYS A 25 16.81 8.65 -51.73
CA LYS A 25 17.71 8.75 -50.58
C LYS A 25 16.99 8.67 -49.23
N THR A 26 15.68 8.89 -49.22
CA THR A 26 14.89 9.05 -47.99
C THR A 26 14.09 7.81 -47.62
N SER A 27 13.66 7.02 -48.60
CA SER A 27 12.84 5.84 -48.34
C SER A 27 13.06 4.74 -49.37
N THR A 28 13.02 3.49 -48.90
CA THR A 28 13.04 2.28 -49.72
C THR A 28 11.84 2.18 -50.65
N TYR A 29 10.69 2.73 -50.25
CA TYR A 29 9.49 2.82 -51.10
C TYR A 29 9.80 3.54 -52.41
N TYR A 30 10.50 4.67 -52.35
CA TYR A 30 10.83 5.43 -53.55
C TYR A 30 11.91 4.75 -54.39
N VAL A 31 12.85 4.03 -53.76
CA VAL A 31 13.81 3.20 -54.49
C VAL A 31 13.05 2.17 -55.33
N GLU A 32 12.18 1.38 -54.71
CA GLU A 32 11.38 0.37 -55.40
C GLU A 32 10.48 0.96 -56.50
N LEU A 33 9.81 2.09 -56.21
CA LEU A 33 8.94 2.77 -57.17
C LEU A 33 9.72 3.23 -58.40
N LEU A 34 10.85 3.90 -58.20
CA LEU A 34 11.70 4.40 -59.28
C LEU A 34 12.35 3.24 -60.04
N GLU A 35 12.63 2.13 -59.35
CA GLU A 35 13.17 0.95 -60.00
C GLU A 35 12.17 0.22 -60.89
N THR A 36 10.92 0.15 -60.45
CA THR A 36 9.82 -0.46 -61.20
C THR A 36 9.37 0.42 -62.36
N SER A 37 9.63 1.72 -62.29
CA SER A 37 9.16 2.73 -63.23
C SER A 37 10.28 3.33 -64.10
N LYS A 38 11.40 2.62 -64.27
CA LYS A 38 12.61 3.10 -64.99
C LYS A 38 12.33 3.52 -66.45
N GLU A 39 11.26 3.03 -67.06
CA GLU A 39 10.88 3.31 -68.45
C GLU A 39 10.16 4.66 -68.64
N PHE A 40 9.68 5.27 -67.54
CA PHE A 40 8.93 6.52 -67.60
C PHE A 40 9.82 7.72 -67.31
N SER A 41 9.64 8.80 -68.09
CA SER A 41 10.31 10.08 -67.82
C SER A 41 9.71 10.85 -66.65
N GLU A 42 8.42 10.62 -66.38
CA GLU A 42 7.66 11.24 -65.28
C GLU A 42 6.69 10.22 -64.67
N ILE A 43 6.62 10.19 -63.34
CA ILE A 43 5.68 9.37 -62.57
C ILE A 43 4.69 10.31 -61.89
N ARG A 44 3.39 10.09 -62.07
CA ARG A 44 2.35 10.87 -61.40
C ARG A 44 1.66 10.05 -60.32
N LEU A 45 1.74 10.52 -59.08
CA LEU A 45 1.15 9.88 -57.90
C LEU A 45 -0.02 10.70 -57.37
N LEU A 46 -1.21 10.11 -57.40
CA LEU A 46 -2.39 10.68 -56.74
C LEU A 46 -2.36 10.29 -55.26
N LEU A 47 -2.27 11.28 -54.38
CA LEU A 47 -2.22 11.01 -52.94
C LEU A 47 -3.64 10.94 -52.33
N PRO A 48 -3.84 10.09 -51.30
CA PRO A 48 -5.14 9.95 -50.64
C PRO A 48 -5.66 11.27 -50.05
N ASP A 49 -6.99 11.39 -49.98
CA ASP A 49 -7.70 12.61 -49.53
C ASP A 49 -7.38 13.04 -48.09
N TRP A 50 -6.86 12.15 -47.25
CA TRP A 50 -6.45 12.50 -45.88
C TRP A 50 -5.13 13.28 -45.83
N ILE A 51 -4.33 13.24 -46.90
CA ILE A 51 -3.10 14.02 -47.04
C ILE A 51 -3.47 15.43 -47.49
N SER A 52 -3.15 16.41 -46.65
CA SER A 52 -3.36 17.83 -46.96
C SER A 52 -2.08 18.48 -47.49
N VAL A 53 -2.23 19.56 -48.24
CA VAL A 53 -1.11 20.27 -48.88
C VAL A 53 -0.03 20.69 -47.88
N LYS A 54 -0.41 21.22 -46.72
CA LYS A 54 0.54 21.81 -45.76
C LYS A 54 1.51 20.78 -45.13
N PRO A 55 1.06 19.66 -44.53
CA PRO A 55 1.96 18.60 -44.08
C PRO A 55 2.84 18.06 -45.21
N PHE A 56 2.29 17.92 -46.42
CA PHE A 56 3.02 17.40 -47.56
C PHE A 56 4.14 18.35 -48.03
N GLN A 57 3.88 19.66 -48.07
CA GLN A 57 4.92 20.66 -48.36
C GLN A 57 6.08 20.61 -47.36
N ILE A 58 5.77 20.39 -46.07
CA ILE A 58 6.80 20.23 -45.03
C ILE A 58 7.63 18.97 -45.28
N TYR A 59 6.99 17.86 -45.66
CA TYR A 59 7.67 16.63 -46.05
C TYR A 59 8.63 16.84 -47.23
N LEU A 60 8.17 17.52 -48.28
CA LEU A 60 9.03 17.83 -49.43
C LEU A 60 10.21 18.71 -49.02
N SER A 61 9.97 19.75 -48.21
CA SER A 61 11.04 20.58 -47.66
C SER A 61 12.04 19.77 -46.83
N TYR A 62 11.59 18.75 -46.11
CA TYR A 62 12.47 17.83 -45.38
C TYR A 62 13.30 16.97 -46.33
N ILE A 63 12.72 16.40 -47.39
CA ILE A 63 13.46 15.64 -48.40
C ILE A 63 14.59 16.48 -49.02
N GLU A 64 14.35 17.77 -49.23
CA GLU A 64 15.34 18.67 -49.83
C GLU A 64 16.45 19.09 -48.87
N ASN A 65 16.12 19.34 -47.60
CA ASN A 65 17.02 20.00 -46.65
C ASN A 65 17.47 19.11 -45.48
N SER A 66 16.91 17.90 -45.35
CA SER A 66 17.10 16.96 -44.25
C SER A 66 16.91 17.60 -42.87
N ARG A 67 16.02 18.60 -42.78
CA ARG A 67 15.73 19.36 -41.56
C ARG A 67 14.24 19.45 -41.35
N ILE A 68 13.80 19.12 -40.14
CA ILE A 68 12.41 19.25 -39.72
C ILE A 68 12.25 20.65 -39.10
N PRO A 69 11.33 21.50 -39.59
CA PRO A 69 11.04 22.78 -38.95
C PRO A 69 10.40 22.56 -37.57
N LYS A 70 10.30 23.60 -36.74
CA LYS A 70 9.54 23.50 -35.48
C LYS A 70 8.06 23.32 -35.79
N LEU A 71 7.46 22.22 -35.33
CA LEU A 71 6.06 21.87 -35.58
C LEU A 71 5.24 21.91 -34.29
N ASP A 72 3.94 22.19 -34.42
CA ASP A 72 2.99 21.79 -33.38
C ASP A 72 2.72 20.28 -33.47
N LEU A 73 2.18 19.70 -32.40
CA LEU A 73 1.98 18.24 -32.31
C LEU A 73 0.99 17.70 -33.35
N ILE A 74 -0.01 18.49 -33.76
CA ILE A 74 -1.00 18.05 -34.76
C ILE A 74 -0.34 17.96 -36.13
N MET A 75 0.51 18.92 -36.47
CA MET A 75 1.29 18.89 -37.71
C MET A 75 2.34 17.78 -37.68
N ALA A 76 3.01 17.57 -36.54
CA ALA A 76 3.96 16.48 -36.36
C ALA A 76 3.29 15.10 -36.52
N GLN A 77 2.08 14.93 -35.99
CA GLN A 77 1.27 13.72 -36.15
C GLN A 77 0.92 13.47 -37.62
N LYS A 78 0.42 14.47 -38.35
CA LYS A 78 0.11 14.33 -39.79
C LYS A 78 1.36 13.99 -40.59
N LEU A 79 2.49 14.60 -40.27
CA LEU A 79 3.76 14.32 -40.92
C LEU A 79 4.28 12.92 -40.58
N LEU A 80 4.02 12.42 -39.37
CA LEU A 80 4.37 11.06 -38.96
C LEU A 80 3.59 10.02 -39.77
N TRP A 81 2.27 10.19 -39.93
CA TRP A 81 1.46 9.32 -40.79
C TRP A 81 1.91 9.36 -42.26
N LEU A 82 2.35 10.52 -42.73
CA LEU A 82 2.86 10.68 -44.09
C LEU A 82 4.22 9.99 -44.25
N ALA A 83 5.10 10.09 -43.26
CA ALA A 83 6.37 9.38 -43.22
C ALA A 83 6.14 7.85 -43.18
N ASP A 84 5.13 7.39 -42.45
CA ASP A 84 4.71 5.99 -42.43
C ASP A 84 4.18 5.51 -43.78
N PHE A 85 3.29 6.28 -44.41
CA PHE A 85 2.74 5.98 -45.74
C PHE A 85 3.86 5.80 -46.79
N PHE A 86 4.87 6.68 -46.75
CA PHE A 86 6.02 6.60 -47.66
C PHE A 86 7.15 5.70 -47.16
N LYS A 87 6.99 4.96 -46.05
CA LYS A 87 8.02 4.11 -45.44
C LYS A 87 9.36 4.84 -45.14
N ASP A 88 9.31 6.13 -44.84
CA ASP A 88 10.47 6.95 -44.44
C ASP A 88 10.76 6.74 -42.95
N THR A 89 11.50 5.67 -42.64
CA THR A 89 11.79 5.28 -41.25
C THR A 89 12.63 6.33 -40.51
N GLY A 90 13.56 6.98 -41.20
CA GLY A 90 14.43 8.02 -40.62
C GLY A 90 13.63 9.25 -40.19
N LEU A 91 12.64 9.67 -40.98
CA LEU A 91 11.75 10.76 -40.57
C LEU A 91 10.83 10.34 -39.41
N GLN A 92 10.29 9.12 -39.41
CA GLN A 92 9.46 8.62 -38.31
C GLN A 92 10.22 8.66 -36.97
N GLU A 93 11.43 8.11 -36.93
CA GLU A 93 12.29 8.11 -35.74
C GLU A 93 12.60 9.54 -35.25
N ASN A 94 12.95 10.45 -36.18
CA ASN A 94 13.26 11.84 -35.83
C ASN A 94 12.03 12.59 -35.30
N LEU A 95 10.85 12.40 -35.89
CA LEU A 95 9.62 13.04 -35.42
C LEU A 95 9.25 12.55 -34.02
N ILE A 96 9.30 11.24 -33.79
CA ILE A 96 8.94 10.64 -32.50
C ILE A 96 9.89 11.11 -31.41
N SER A 97 11.21 10.92 -31.61
CA SER A 97 12.22 11.20 -30.59
C SER A 97 12.48 12.69 -30.34
N GLN A 98 12.35 13.55 -31.36
CA GLN A 98 12.74 14.98 -31.25
C GLN A 98 11.56 15.96 -31.17
N GLN A 99 10.39 15.61 -31.70
CA GLN A 99 9.25 16.55 -31.83
C GLN A 99 7.98 16.10 -31.11
N ILE A 100 7.70 14.79 -31.04
CA ILE A 100 6.47 14.30 -30.43
C ILE A 100 6.71 14.00 -28.96
N VAL A 101 7.54 13.00 -28.62
CA VAL A 101 7.75 12.55 -27.24
C VAL A 101 8.19 13.69 -26.31
N PRO A 102 9.17 14.56 -26.67
CA PRO A 102 9.60 15.64 -25.78
C PRO A 102 8.53 16.70 -25.50
N TYR A 103 7.53 16.81 -26.37
CA TYR A 103 6.50 17.84 -26.29
C TYR A 103 5.10 17.28 -26.00
N LEU A 104 4.99 15.97 -25.75
CA LEU A 104 3.73 15.32 -25.36
C LEU A 104 3.09 16.08 -24.20
N ASN A 105 1.78 16.32 -24.34
CA ASN A 105 1.00 17.04 -23.35
C ASN A 105 -0.36 16.35 -23.11
N LYS A 106 -1.06 16.80 -22.07
CA LYS A 106 -2.31 16.18 -21.61
C LYS A 106 -3.47 16.30 -22.61
N GLU A 107 -3.43 17.26 -23.53
CA GLU A 107 -4.51 17.49 -24.51
C GLU A 107 -4.40 16.54 -25.70
N THR A 108 -3.17 16.18 -26.09
CA THR A 108 -2.90 15.39 -27.30
C THR A 108 -2.39 13.98 -27.04
N VAL A 109 -2.00 13.63 -25.81
CA VAL A 109 -1.36 12.32 -25.54
C VAL A 109 -2.24 11.13 -25.95
N LEU A 110 -3.56 11.19 -25.73
CA LEU A 110 -4.47 10.09 -26.05
C LEU A 110 -4.57 9.85 -27.56
N LEU A 111 -4.38 10.89 -28.37
CA LEU A 111 -4.32 10.79 -29.82
C LEU A 111 -3.11 9.94 -30.26
N PHE A 112 -1.95 10.19 -29.66
CA PHE A 112 -0.74 9.42 -29.95
C PHE A 112 -0.79 7.99 -29.42
N VAL A 113 -1.46 7.74 -28.28
CA VAL A 113 -1.76 6.37 -27.83
C VAL A 113 -2.57 5.62 -28.88
N GLN A 114 -3.65 6.24 -29.38
CA GLN A 114 -4.52 5.63 -30.38
C GLN A 114 -3.81 5.38 -31.71
N ASP A 115 -3.04 6.35 -32.20
CA ASP A 115 -2.30 6.22 -33.46
C ASP A 115 -1.26 5.09 -33.38
N ALA A 116 -0.45 5.08 -32.32
CA ALA A 116 0.58 4.07 -32.16
C ALA A 116 -0.02 2.67 -31.96
N CYS A 117 -1.10 2.55 -31.18
CA CYS A 117 -1.83 1.29 -31.03
C CYS A 117 -2.39 0.79 -32.37
N THR A 118 -3.00 1.67 -33.16
CA THR A 118 -3.54 1.33 -34.48
C THR A 118 -2.44 0.81 -35.39
N LYS A 119 -1.27 1.46 -35.37
CA LYS A 119 -0.14 1.04 -36.19
C LYS A 119 0.38 -0.34 -35.78
N ILE A 120 0.62 -0.54 -34.48
CA ILE A 120 1.10 -1.82 -33.92
C ILE A 120 0.14 -2.97 -34.27
N CYS A 121 -1.17 -2.76 -34.19
CA CYS A 121 -2.15 -3.79 -34.51
C CYS A 121 -2.28 -4.08 -36.02
N SER A 122 -1.83 -3.17 -36.89
CA SER A 122 -2.03 -3.26 -38.34
C SER A 122 -0.87 -3.87 -39.12
N SER A 123 0.29 -4.08 -38.47
CA SER A 123 1.54 -4.40 -39.16
C SER A 123 2.37 -5.43 -38.39
N ASP A 124 2.64 -6.59 -39.02
CA ASP A 124 3.53 -7.61 -38.45
C ASP A 124 4.98 -7.09 -38.31
N ASP A 125 5.41 -6.23 -39.24
CA ASP A 125 6.71 -5.55 -39.21
C ASP A 125 6.59 -4.14 -38.62
N THR A 126 6.02 -4.01 -37.42
CA THR A 126 5.93 -2.69 -36.78
C THR A 126 7.33 -2.19 -36.40
N LEU A 127 7.67 -0.97 -36.82
CA LEU A 127 8.95 -0.35 -36.49
C LEU A 127 9.03 -0.09 -34.98
N LYS A 128 10.20 -0.34 -34.40
CA LYS A 128 10.49 -0.09 -32.97
C LYS A 128 10.13 1.31 -32.50
N CYS A 129 10.20 2.31 -33.38
CA CYS A 129 9.86 3.69 -33.04
C CYS A 129 8.36 3.87 -32.69
N TRP A 130 7.46 3.10 -33.30
CA TRP A 130 6.04 3.12 -32.94
C TRP A 130 5.78 2.48 -31.58
N GLU A 131 6.50 1.40 -31.24
CA GLU A 131 6.46 0.81 -29.89
C GLU A 131 7.00 1.79 -28.84
N GLU A 132 8.06 2.55 -29.16
CA GLU A 132 8.58 3.61 -28.31
C GLU A 132 7.54 4.70 -28.08
N LEU A 133 6.92 5.22 -29.15
CA LEU A 133 5.86 6.21 -29.04
C LEU A 133 4.69 5.70 -28.19
N TYR A 134 4.24 4.46 -28.44
CA TYR A 134 3.15 3.84 -27.69
C TYR A 134 3.47 3.74 -26.19
N SER A 135 4.67 3.24 -25.86
CA SER A 135 5.13 3.10 -24.48
C SER A 135 5.21 4.45 -23.76
N GLN A 136 5.86 5.45 -24.38
CA GLN A 136 6.01 6.79 -23.82
C GLN A 136 4.66 7.51 -23.67
N ALA A 137 3.77 7.38 -24.65
CA ALA A 137 2.43 7.97 -24.60
C ALA A 137 1.55 7.30 -23.52
N CYS A 138 1.64 5.97 -23.36
CA CYS A 138 0.96 5.25 -22.28
C CYS A 138 1.51 5.65 -20.91
N GLU A 139 2.83 5.80 -20.76
CA GLU A 139 3.46 6.25 -19.51
C GLU A 139 3.06 7.68 -19.14
N PHE A 140 3.06 8.59 -20.12
CA PHE A 140 2.59 9.96 -19.91
C PHE A 140 1.10 9.98 -19.54
N SER A 141 0.29 9.15 -20.19
CA SER A 141 -1.14 9.02 -19.89
C SER A 141 -1.37 8.50 -18.47
N ALA A 142 -0.62 7.47 -18.06
CA ALA A 142 -0.67 6.89 -16.73
C ALA A 142 -0.33 7.91 -15.64
N LYS A 143 0.74 8.71 -15.82
CA LYS A 143 1.13 9.78 -14.88
C LYS A 143 0.11 10.91 -14.75
N ASN A 144 -0.82 11.02 -15.70
CA ASN A 144 -1.84 12.06 -15.76
C ASN A 144 -3.27 11.50 -15.78
N LEU A 145 -3.45 10.23 -15.36
CA LEU A 145 -4.67 9.46 -15.54
C LEU A 145 -5.93 10.19 -15.03
N ARG A 146 -5.84 10.79 -13.84
CA ARG A 146 -6.95 11.52 -13.22
C ARG A 146 -7.45 12.68 -14.08
N TYR A 147 -6.53 13.52 -14.54
CA TYR A 147 -6.87 14.65 -15.40
C TYR A 147 -7.50 14.18 -16.72
N LEU A 148 -6.96 13.11 -17.31
CA LEU A 148 -7.47 12.56 -18.57
C LEU A 148 -8.87 12.00 -18.42
N TYR A 149 -9.19 11.31 -17.33
CA TYR A 149 -10.57 10.90 -17.04
C TYR A 149 -11.49 12.09 -16.78
N GLU A 150 -11.05 13.11 -16.04
CA GLU A 150 -11.89 14.28 -15.72
C GLU A 150 -12.23 15.14 -16.95
N LYS A 151 -11.31 15.27 -17.91
CA LYS A 151 -11.48 16.13 -19.09
C LYS A 151 -11.82 15.37 -20.36
N PHE A 152 -11.38 14.13 -20.50
CA PHE A 152 -11.43 13.35 -21.73
C PHE A 152 -11.97 11.93 -21.52
N ALA A 153 -12.84 11.70 -20.53
CA ALA A 153 -13.49 10.41 -20.28
C ALA A 153 -14.05 9.75 -21.56
N ASN A 154 -14.69 10.53 -22.42
CA ASN A 154 -15.28 10.03 -23.67
C ASN A 154 -14.23 9.48 -24.65
N VAL A 155 -13.02 10.03 -24.64
CA VAL A 155 -11.90 9.56 -25.46
C VAL A 155 -11.28 8.33 -24.81
N MET A 156 -11.02 8.38 -23.49
CA MET A 156 -10.51 7.25 -22.70
C MET A 156 -11.36 6.00 -22.89
N ASN A 157 -12.69 6.11 -22.77
CA ASN A 157 -13.61 4.98 -22.89
C ASN A 157 -13.69 4.38 -24.31
N LYS A 158 -13.13 5.06 -25.32
CA LYS A 158 -13.07 4.60 -26.71
C LYS A 158 -11.70 4.06 -27.11
N LEU A 159 -10.70 4.16 -26.22
CA LEU A 159 -9.38 3.59 -26.49
C LEU A 159 -9.46 2.08 -26.61
N ASP A 160 -8.50 1.52 -27.33
CA ASP A 160 -8.32 0.09 -27.42
C ASP A 160 -8.14 -0.55 -26.03
N VAL A 161 -8.63 -1.78 -25.89
CA VAL A 161 -8.60 -2.53 -24.62
C VAL A 161 -7.17 -2.74 -24.14
N GLN A 162 -6.23 -3.03 -25.04
CA GLN A 162 -4.82 -3.23 -24.70
C GLN A 162 -4.17 -1.92 -24.28
N ALA A 163 -4.51 -0.80 -24.94
CA ALA A 163 -4.06 0.52 -24.54
C ALA A 163 -4.53 0.89 -23.13
N LEU A 164 -5.81 0.68 -22.83
CA LEU A 164 -6.35 0.89 -21.48
C LEU A 164 -5.68 0.00 -20.45
N LYS A 165 -5.51 -1.30 -20.74
CA LYS A 165 -4.80 -2.24 -19.87
C LYS A 165 -3.36 -1.76 -19.58
N MET A 166 -2.64 -1.30 -20.59
CA MET A 166 -1.27 -0.80 -20.45
C MET A 166 -1.21 0.49 -19.62
N ILE A 167 -2.09 1.46 -19.90
CA ILE A 167 -2.19 2.70 -19.12
C ILE A 167 -2.49 2.39 -17.66
N PHE A 168 -3.46 1.53 -17.37
CA PHE A 168 -3.79 1.16 -15.99
C PHE A 168 -2.63 0.43 -15.32
N ARG A 169 -1.99 -0.53 -16.00
CA ARG A 169 -0.82 -1.25 -15.48
C ARG A 169 0.29 -0.30 -15.06
N ILE A 170 0.60 0.71 -15.87
CA ILE A 170 1.61 1.72 -15.53
C ILE A 170 1.09 2.64 -14.42
N ALA A 171 -0.19 3.06 -14.46
CA ALA A 171 -0.74 3.99 -13.48
C ALA A 171 -0.70 3.43 -12.05
N LEU A 172 -0.74 2.11 -11.89
CA LEU A 172 -0.60 1.43 -10.59
C LEU A 172 0.77 1.63 -9.95
N THR A 173 1.82 1.95 -10.71
CA THR A 173 3.15 2.28 -10.16
C THR A 173 3.33 3.77 -9.88
N THR A 174 2.28 4.57 -10.11
CA THR A 174 2.29 6.03 -9.89
C THR A 174 1.51 6.43 -8.64
N ARG A 175 1.55 7.73 -8.30
CA ARG A 175 0.74 8.32 -7.23
C ARG A 175 -0.78 8.16 -7.40
N ASP A 176 -1.25 7.87 -8.61
CA ASP A 176 -2.66 7.71 -8.94
C ASP A 176 -3.12 6.24 -8.90
N SER A 177 -2.35 5.34 -8.25
CA SER A 177 -2.66 3.92 -8.15
C SER A 177 -4.05 3.63 -7.56
N GLU A 178 -4.47 4.35 -6.52
CA GLU A 178 -5.81 4.18 -5.95
C GLU A 178 -6.91 4.51 -6.96
N PHE A 179 -6.76 5.62 -7.68
CA PHE A 179 -7.70 6.07 -8.71
C PHE A 179 -7.70 5.11 -9.90
N ALA A 180 -6.53 4.60 -10.30
CA ALA A 180 -6.41 3.60 -11.36
C ALA A 180 -7.18 2.32 -11.00
N LEU A 181 -7.10 1.84 -9.76
CA LEU A 181 -7.87 0.68 -9.29
C LEU A 181 -9.38 0.95 -9.27
N ASP A 182 -9.81 2.15 -8.90
CA ASP A 182 -11.23 2.54 -8.95
C ASP A 182 -11.76 2.48 -10.39
N LYS A 183 -11.00 3.06 -11.33
CA LYS A 183 -11.37 3.06 -12.76
C LYS A 183 -11.27 1.70 -13.40
N LEU A 184 -10.31 0.87 -12.99
CA LEU A 184 -10.24 -0.52 -13.43
C LEU A 184 -11.46 -1.33 -12.94
N LYS A 185 -11.89 -1.11 -11.69
CA LYS A 185 -13.11 -1.71 -11.13
C LYS A 185 -14.35 -1.32 -11.95
N GLU A 186 -14.52 -0.01 -12.23
CA GLU A 186 -15.62 0.50 -13.08
C GLU A 186 -15.57 -0.10 -14.49
N TYR A 187 -14.40 -0.12 -15.11
CA TYR A 187 -14.19 -0.63 -16.47
C TYR A 187 -14.52 -2.13 -16.58
N LYS A 188 -14.10 -2.92 -15.58
CA LYS A 188 -14.40 -4.36 -15.48
C LYS A 188 -15.81 -4.65 -14.95
N GLN A 189 -16.59 -3.61 -14.62
CA GLN A 189 -17.92 -3.73 -14.05
C GLN A 189 -17.98 -4.58 -12.77
N ALA A 190 -16.89 -4.56 -11.99
CA ALA A 190 -16.79 -5.35 -10.77
C ALA A 190 -17.57 -4.68 -9.62
N GLU A 191 -18.33 -5.47 -8.86
CA GLU A 191 -19.16 -4.94 -7.76
C GLU A 191 -18.32 -4.56 -6.54
N SER A 192 -17.24 -5.30 -6.28
CA SER A 192 -16.33 -5.12 -5.16
C SER A 192 -14.86 -5.24 -5.59
N TYR A 193 -13.92 -4.92 -4.69
CA TYR A 193 -12.49 -5.19 -4.95
C TYR A 193 -12.16 -6.67 -4.91
N ILE A 194 -12.94 -7.45 -4.15
CA ILE A 194 -12.83 -8.92 -4.13
C ILE A 194 -13.23 -9.48 -5.48
N ASP A 195 -14.34 -9.00 -6.04
CA ASP A 195 -14.81 -9.38 -7.37
C ASP A 195 -13.79 -9.01 -8.45
N LEU A 196 -13.26 -7.78 -8.40
CA LEU A 196 -12.18 -7.36 -9.30
C LEU A 196 -10.94 -8.27 -9.20
N LEU A 197 -10.55 -8.68 -7.98
CA LEU A 197 -9.42 -9.58 -7.77
C LEU A 197 -9.64 -10.90 -8.50
N ARG A 198 -10.83 -11.50 -8.36
CA ARG A 198 -11.18 -12.77 -9.01
C ARG A 198 -11.16 -12.66 -10.53
N ILE A 199 -11.70 -11.57 -11.08
CA ILE A 199 -11.68 -11.31 -12.53
C ILE A 199 -10.23 -11.24 -13.04
N LEU A 200 -9.37 -10.51 -12.34
CA LEU A 200 -7.97 -10.33 -12.74
C LEU A 200 -7.15 -11.61 -12.61
N GLU A 201 -7.32 -12.37 -11.54
CA GLU A 201 -6.67 -13.68 -11.35
C GLU A 201 -7.09 -14.66 -12.43
N LYS A 202 -8.38 -14.71 -12.75
CA LYS A 202 -8.90 -15.56 -13.82
C LYS A 202 -8.28 -15.20 -15.18
N GLU A 203 -8.27 -13.92 -15.54
CA GLU A 203 -7.64 -13.45 -16.79
C GLU A 203 -6.15 -13.80 -16.84
N SER A 204 -5.48 -13.73 -15.69
CA SER A 204 -4.06 -14.03 -15.60
C SER A 204 -3.77 -15.52 -15.72
N LEU A 205 -4.56 -16.38 -15.09
CA LEU A 205 -4.47 -17.84 -15.25
C LEU A 205 -4.75 -18.27 -16.70
N GLU A 206 -5.73 -17.64 -17.36
CA GLU A 206 -6.03 -17.88 -18.77
C GLU A 206 -4.85 -17.48 -19.67
N ALA A 207 -4.25 -16.31 -19.45
CA ALA A 207 -3.08 -15.86 -20.19
C ALA A 207 -1.85 -16.76 -19.94
N PHE A 208 -1.63 -17.18 -18.69
CA PHE A 208 -0.53 -18.06 -18.32
C PHE A 208 -0.62 -19.41 -19.04
N ASN A 209 -1.81 -19.99 -19.15
CA ASN A 209 -2.03 -21.26 -19.85
C ASN A 209 -1.76 -21.17 -21.36
N GLN A 210 -2.04 -20.03 -21.99
CA GLN A 210 -1.81 -19.85 -23.42
C GLN A 210 -0.32 -19.79 -23.79
N ASP A 211 0.51 -19.22 -22.91
CA ASP A 211 1.93 -18.96 -23.18
C ASP A 211 2.88 -19.74 -22.25
N ILE A 212 2.42 -20.80 -21.58
CA ILE A 212 3.18 -21.50 -20.53
C ILE A 212 4.58 -21.93 -20.95
N SER A 213 4.75 -22.35 -22.22
CA SER A 213 6.04 -22.78 -22.77
C SER A 213 7.10 -21.68 -22.79
N LYS A 214 6.69 -20.40 -22.84
CA LYS A 214 7.57 -19.23 -22.80
C LYS A 214 7.84 -18.75 -21.36
N MET A 215 7.18 -19.32 -20.36
CA MET A 215 7.22 -18.87 -18.96
C MET A 215 8.14 -19.72 -18.07
N LEU A 216 8.98 -20.60 -18.65
CA LEU A 216 9.98 -21.34 -17.88
C LEU A 216 10.99 -20.37 -17.28
N VAL A 217 11.08 -20.34 -15.95
CA VAL A 217 12.01 -19.48 -15.22
C VAL A 217 13.27 -20.25 -14.83
N LEU A 218 13.10 -21.49 -14.37
CA LEU A 218 14.19 -22.30 -13.87
C LEU A 218 13.95 -23.79 -14.14
N GLU A 219 15.00 -24.48 -14.56
CA GLU A 219 15.08 -25.94 -14.53
C GLU A 219 16.20 -26.34 -13.56
N TRP A 220 15.84 -27.07 -12.51
CA TRP A 220 16.75 -27.48 -11.45
C TRP A 220 16.87 -29.00 -11.44
N ASN A 221 18.06 -29.48 -11.80
CA ASN A 221 18.43 -30.88 -11.73
C ASN A 221 19.18 -31.14 -10.42
N ILE A 222 18.66 -32.06 -9.61
CA ILE A 222 19.27 -32.51 -8.37
C ILE A 222 19.86 -33.89 -8.63
N ASP A 223 21.16 -33.90 -8.86
CA ASP A 223 21.96 -35.11 -9.00
C ASP A 223 22.07 -35.83 -7.63
N ASP A 224 22.20 -37.15 -7.68
CA ASP A 224 22.35 -38.04 -6.51
C ASP A 224 21.30 -37.75 -5.43
N PHE A 225 20.02 -37.69 -5.82
CA PHE A 225 18.93 -37.44 -4.90
C PHE A 225 18.75 -38.63 -3.94
N GLU A 226 19.00 -38.40 -2.65
CA GLU A 226 18.68 -39.34 -1.57
C GLU A 226 17.50 -38.83 -0.76
N PHE A 227 16.46 -39.66 -0.61
CA PHE A 227 15.27 -39.31 0.18
C PHE A 227 15.56 -39.38 1.68
N SER A 228 16.19 -38.34 2.20
CA SER A 228 16.52 -38.14 3.62
C SER A 228 16.05 -36.77 4.08
N ASN A 229 16.05 -36.48 5.38
CA ASN A 229 15.72 -35.14 5.86
C ASN A 229 16.77 -34.12 5.37
N PHE A 230 16.39 -33.23 4.45
CA PHE A 230 17.30 -32.20 3.93
C PHE A 230 16.57 -30.93 3.51
N TYR A 231 17.39 -29.88 3.34
CA TYR A 231 17.00 -28.60 2.75
C TYR A 231 18.01 -28.21 1.67
N LYS A 232 17.54 -27.90 0.46
CA LYS A 232 18.36 -27.38 -0.65
C LYS A 232 17.75 -26.11 -1.23
N GLU A 233 18.61 -25.25 -1.75
CA GLU A 233 18.26 -24.00 -2.42
C GLU A 233 18.91 -23.94 -3.80
N THR A 234 18.25 -23.26 -4.73
CA THR A 234 18.81 -22.94 -6.04
C THR A 234 19.75 -21.74 -5.98
N GLU A 235 20.48 -21.50 -7.06
CA GLU A 235 21.01 -20.16 -7.31
C GLU A 235 19.88 -19.14 -7.46
N VAL A 236 20.23 -17.87 -7.30
CA VAL A 236 19.29 -16.76 -7.41
C VAL A 236 18.86 -16.59 -8.88
N PHE A 237 17.56 -16.49 -9.11
CA PHE A 237 16.99 -16.21 -10.43
C PHE A 237 16.01 -15.03 -10.38
N LYS A 238 15.65 -14.49 -11.54
CA LYS A 238 14.77 -13.32 -11.64
C LYS A 238 13.38 -13.69 -12.12
N ILE A 239 12.37 -13.18 -11.42
CA ILE A 239 11.02 -13.05 -11.95
C ILE A 239 10.76 -11.55 -12.09
N ALA A 240 10.70 -11.10 -13.34
CA ALA A 240 10.76 -9.69 -13.69
C ALA A 240 11.98 -8.98 -13.08
N SER A 241 11.79 -7.99 -12.20
CA SER A 241 12.88 -7.21 -11.58
C SER A 241 13.30 -7.69 -10.18
N THR A 242 12.70 -8.77 -9.68
CA THR A 242 12.91 -9.25 -8.30
C THR A 242 13.73 -10.54 -8.30
N ASP A 243 14.64 -10.67 -7.34
CA ASP A 243 15.52 -11.82 -7.15
C ASP A 243 14.88 -12.87 -6.22
N TRP A 244 14.85 -14.12 -6.67
CA TRP A 244 14.16 -15.24 -6.04
C TRP A 244 15.07 -16.47 -5.90
N VAL A 245 14.70 -17.35 -4.99
CA VAL A 245 15.32 -18.66 -4.76
C VAL A 245 14.21 -19.69 -4.62
N LEU A 246 14.38 -20.84 -5.26
CA LEU A 246 13.52 -22.01 -5.08
C LEU A 246 14.12 -22.91 -4.01
N CYS A 247 13.27 -23.43 -3.15
CA CYS A 247 13.63 -24.20 -1.98
C CYS A 247 12.98 -25.59 -2.06
N LEU A 248 13.76 -26.62 -1.78
CA LEU A 248 13.27 -28.00 -1.64
C LEU A 248 13.52 -28.48 -0.22
N TRP A 249 12.45 -28.88 0.45
CA TRP A 249 12.49 -29.58 1.72
C TRP A 249 12.09 -31.04 1.54
N CYS A 250 12.80 -31.94 2.20
CA CYS A 250 12.43 -33.34 2.30
C CYS A 250 12.24 -33.71 3.77
N PHE A 251 11.08 -34.27 4.08
CA PHE A 251 10.71 -34.77 5.40
C PHE A 251 10.51 -36.29 5.30
N GLU A 252 11.59 -37.04 5.54
CA GLU A 252 11.65 -38.49 5.36
C GLU A 252 10.58 -39.21 6.19
N HIS A 253 10.44 -38.84 7.46
CA HIS A 253 9.48 -39.45 8.38
C HIS A 253 8.02 -39.22 7.99
N GLU A 254 7.75 -38.16 7.23
CA GLU A 254 6.43 -37.78 6.75
C GLU A 254 6.20 -38.23 5.29
N LYS A 255 7.22 -38.82 4.64
CA LYS A 255 7.23 -39.13 3.21
C LYS A 255 6.82 -37.95 2.35
N ARG A 256 7.29 -36.76 2.72
CA ARG A 256 6.82 -35.49 2.18
C ARG A 256 7.95 -34.68 1.58
N LEU A 257 7.74 -34.15 0.37
CA LEU A 257 8.56 -33.12 -0.25
C LEU A 257 7.77 -31.81 -0.32
N GLU A 258 8.41 -30.71 0.03
CA GLU A 258 7.84 -29.38 -0.13
C GLU A 258 8.74 -28.54 -1.04
N ILE A 259 8.12 -27.99 -2.09
CA ILE A 259 8.74 -27.02 -2.98
C ILE A 259 8.16 -25.66 -2.64
N SER A 260 9.04 -24.74 -2.24
CA SER A 260 8.68 -23.39 -1.87
C SER A 260 9.53 -22.37 -2.61
N ILE A 261 9.05 -21.13 -2.68
CA ILE A 261 9.80 -20.00 -3.23
C ILE A 261 9.99 -18.92 -2.16
N LYS A 262 11.14 -18.25 -2.19
CA LYS A 262 11.44 -17.10 -1.34
C LYS A 262 12.17 -16.01 -2.11
N GLN A 263 12.04 -14.76 -1.68
CA GLN A 263 12.85 -13.65 -2.21
C GLN A 263 14.27 -13.69 -1.61
N SER A 264 15.28 -13.45 -2.44
CA SER A 264 16.70 -13.53 -2.04
C SER A 264 17.14 -12.35 -1.18
N GLU A 265 16.76 -11.12 -1.57
CA GLU A 265 17.15 -9.89 -0.89
C GLU A 265 15.93 -9.12 -0.37
N ILE A 266 15.66 -9.20 0.92
CA ILE A 266 14.65 -8.35 1.57
C ILE A 266 15.28 -7.01 1.92
N SER A 267 15.05 -6.00 1.08
CA SER A 267 15.45 -4.64 1.44
C SER A 267 14.64 -4.18 2.68
N LYS A 268 15.26 -3.47 3.62
CA LYS A 268 14.52 -2.90 4.78
C LYS A 268 13.43 -1.90 4.37
N ALA A 269 13.44 -1.43 3.12
CA ALA A 269 12.50 -0.47 2.56
C ALA A 269 11.21 -1.11 2.00
N THR A 270 11.23 -2.41 1.65
CA THR A 270 10.11 -3.15 1.02
C THR A 270 9.21 -3.87 2.02
N LYS A 271 9.30 -3.54 3.31
CA LYS A 271 8.75 -4.32 4.43
C LYS A 271 7.23 -4.58 4.42
N TYR A 272 6.47 -4.06 3.47
CA TYR A 272 5.00 -4.15 3.48
C TYR A 272 4.38 -4.39 2.11
N ASN A 273 5.15 -4.89 1.15
CA ASN A 273 4.64 -5.21 -0.18
C ASN A 273 4.17 -6.66 -0.28
N ILE A 274 3.28 -6.91 -1.23
CA ILE A 274 2.81 -8.23 -1.63
C ILE A 274 3.22 -8.44 -3.08
N SER A 275 4.05 -9.44 -3.32
CA SER A 275 4.35 -9.92 -4.65
C SER A 275 3.43 -11.08 -4.99
N VAL A 276 2.64 -10.95 -6.05
CA VAL A 276 1.81 -12.05 -6.55
C VAL A 276 2.52 -12.73 -7.70
N VAL A 277 2.65 -14.05 -7.60
CA VAL A 277 3.27 -14.90 -8.61
C VAL A 277 2.26 -15.96 -9.04
N THR A 278 2.01 -16.06 -10.33
CA THR A 278 1.33 -17.23 -10.88
C THR A 278 2.35 -18.21 -11.36
N SER A 279 2.19 -19.47 -10.96
CA SER A 279 3.20 -20.48 -11.25
C SER A 279 2.64 -21.90 -11.41
N ILE A 280 3.45 -22.71 -12.11
CA ILE A 280 3.39 -24.16 -12.13
C ILE A 280 4.78 -24.68 -11.74
N VAL A 281 4.79 -25.64 -10.83
CA VAL A 281 5.97 -26.46 -10.55
C VAL A 281 5.71 -27.82 -11.17
N GLN A 282 6.50 -28.19 -12.18
CA GLN A 282 6.53 -29.53 -12.76
C GLN A 282 7.68 -30.31 -12.12
N VAL A 283 7.40 -31.54 -11.70
CA VAL A 283 8.38 -32.40 -11.04
C VAL A 283 8.56 -33.63 -11.92
N GLN A 284 9.81 -33.96 -12.26
CA GLN A 284 10.14 -35.07 -13.15
C GLN A 284 9.42 -34.98 -14.51
N ASP A 285 9.10 -36.14 -15.11
CA ASP A 285 8.44 -36.30 -16.42
C ASP A 285 6.92 -36.07 -16.38
N GLU A 286 6.41 -35.32 -15.39
CA GLU A 286 4.99 -34.96 -15.34
C GLU A 286 4.57 -34.19 -16.60
N ILE A 287 3.36 -34.45 -17.09
CA ILE A 287 2.83 -33.77 -18.28
C ILE A 287 2.40 -32.36 -17.90
N LEU A 288 3.13 -31.36 -18.40
CA LEU A 288 2.90 -29.94 -18.09
C LEU A 288 1.45 -29.49 -18.34
N GLU A 289 0.82 -29.96 -19.42
CA GLU A 289 -0.56 -29.63 -19.80
C GLU A 289 -1.62 -30.11 -18.78
N THR A 290 -1.25 -31.07 -17.93
CA THR A 290 -2.14 -31.59 -16.88
C THR A 290 -2.04 -30.81 -15.57
N LEU A 291 -1.01 -29.98 -15.43
CA LEU A 291 -0.79 -29.18 -14.22
C LEU A 291 -1.62 -27.91 -14.31
N THR A 292 -2.29 -27.56 -13.20
CA THR A 292 -3.12 -26.35 -13.13
C THR A 292 -2.29 -25.21 -12.51
N PRO A 293 -2.19 -24.03 -13.17
CA PRO A 293 -1.50 -22.90 -12.60
C PRO A 293 -2.23 -22.36 -11.38
N GLN A 294 -1.48 -21.80 -10.45
CA GLN A 294 -2.01 -21.21 -9.22
C GLN A 294 -1.39 -19.85 -8.96
N VAL A 295 -2.21 -18.96 -8.40
CA VAL A 295 -1.83 -17.61 -7.97
C VAL A 295 -1.37 -17.66 -6.52
N PHE A 296 -0.14 -17.23 -6.26
CA PHE A 296 0.48 -17.20 -4.94
C PHE A 296 0.78 -15.75 -4.53
N PRO A 297 0.06 -15.19 -3.54
CA PRO A 297 0.46 -13.96 -2.89
C PRO A 297 1.63 -14.25 -1.94
N ILE A 298 2.69 -13.44 -2.02
CA ILE A 298 3.92 -13.62 -1.25
C ILE A 298 4.28 -12.30 -0.57
N PRO A 299 4.32 -12.25 0.78
CA PRO A 299 4.72 -11.04 1.50
C PRO A 299 6.24 -10.79 1.45
N ASP A 300 6.64 -9.55 1.18
CA ASP A 300 8.03 -9.14 0.90
C ASP A 300 8.92 -8.95 2.16
N TYR A 301 8.50 -9.35 3.37
CA TYR A 301 9.15 -8.91 4.63
C TYR A 301 9.49 -9.98 5.65
N THR A 302 9.28 -11.24 5.33
CA THR A 302 9.78 -12.35 6.12
C THR A 302 10.62 -13.24 5.23
N GLN A 303 11.40 -14.15 5.81
CA GLN A 303 11.90 -15.34 5.11
C GLN A 303 10.72 -16.25 4.67
N SER A 304 9.59 -15.65 4.27
CA SER A 304 8.30 -16.24 3.92
C SER A 304 8.52 -17.07 2.67
N GLN A 305 8.94 -18.31 2.92
CA GLN A 305 8.83 -19.39 1.98
C GLN A 305 7.34 -19.59 1.73
N CYS A 306 6.91 -19.32 0.50
CA CYS A 306 5.58 -19.70 0.05
C CYS A 306 5.67 -21.12 -0.50
N ILE A 307 4.98 -22.07 0.14
CA ILE A 307 4.87 -23.43 -0.39
C ILE A 307 4.04 -23.35 -1.66
N ILE A 308 4.64 -23.72 -2.78
CA ILE A 308 3.96 -23.76 -4.09
C ILE A 308 3.46 -25.16 -4.38
N ARG A 309 4.16 -26.18 -3.89
CA ARG A 309 3.81 -27.57 -4.13
C ARG A 309 4.24 -28.48 -2.98
N GLU A 310 3.34 -29.35 -2.56
CA GLU A 310 3.59 -30.42 -1.59
C GLU A 310 3.37 -31.77 -2.27
N ILE A 311 4.29 -32.72 -2.06
CA ILE A 311 4.24 -34.07 -2.62
C ILE A 311 4.30 -35.05 -1.46
N THR A 312 3.18 -35.71 -1.17
CA THR A 312 3.03 -36.65 -0.04
C THR A 312 3.06 -38.13 -0.46
N SER A 313 3.05 -38.39 -1.77
CA SER A 313 3.05 -39.74 -2.36
C SER A 313 4.27 -39.99 -3.23
N PHE A 314 5.44 -39.49 -2.81
CA PHE A 314 6.68 -39.68 -3.55
C PHE A 314 7.22 -41.10 -3.35
N ASN A 315 7.51 -41.82 -4.45
CA ASN A 315 8.16 -43.13 -4.38
C ASN A 315 9.66 -42.98 -4.68
N PRO A 316 10.53 -42.97 -3.65
CA PRO A 316 11.95 -42.66 -3.83
C PRO A 316 12.76 -43.79 -4.46
N GLU A 317 12.23 -45.02 -4.53
CA GLU A 317 12.99 -46.24 -4.89
C GLU A 317 13.51 -46.25 -6.35
N HIS A 318 13.10 -45.30 -7.19
CA HIS A 318 13.46 -45.23 -8.60
C HIS A 318 14.03 -43.89 -9.06
N VAL A 319 14.29 -42.96 -8.15
CA VAL A 319 14.69 -41.59 -8.51
C VAL A 319 16.18 -41.39 -8.26
N LYS A 320 16.99 -41.56 -9.31
CA LYS A 320 18.42 -41.21 -9.27
C LYS A 320 18.66 -39.72 -9.49
N ASN A 321 17.89 -39.13 -10.40
CA ASN A 321 17.94 -37.71 -10.72
C ASN A 321 16.55 -37.10 -10.46
N PHE A 322 16.49 -36.02 -9.70
CA PHE A 322 15.24 -35.32 -9.39
C PHE A 322 15.23 -33.96 -10.08
N THR A 323 14.38 -33.79 -11.08
CA THR A 323 14.25 -32.55 -11.86
C THR A 323 13.02 -31.76 -11.41
N ILE A 324 13.19 -30.47 -11.21
CA ILE A 324 12.11 -29.51 -10.96
C ILE A 324 12.15 -28.45 -12.05
N LYS A 325 11.03 -28.26 -12.76
CA LYS A 325 10.84 -27.13 -13.68
C LYS A 325 9.85 -26.15 -13.07
N PHE A 326 10.27 -24.90 -12.94
CA PHE A 326 9.47 -23.84 -12.37
C PHE A 326 9.09 -22.83 -13.45
N TYR A 327 7.79 -22.76 -13.72
CA TYR A 327 7.19 -21.83 -14.66
C TYR A 327 6.49 -20.75 -13.87
N ALA A 328 6.80 -19.47 -14.11
CA ALA A 328 6.22 -18.40 -13.32
C ALA A 328 6.23 -17.03 -14.00
N HIS A 329 5.28 -16.18 -13.61
CA HIS A 329 5.31 -14.74 -13.91
C HIS A 329 4.77 -13.92 -12.75
N SER A 330 5.12 -12.63 -12.70
CA SER A 330 4.60 -11.69 -11.68
C SER A 330 3.31 -10.99 -12.13
N GLU A 331 2.34 -10.91 -11.24
CA GLU A 331 1.05 -10.26 -11.45
C GLU A 331 0.98 -8.91 -10.74
N TYR A 332 1.57 -7.89 -11.34
CA TYR A 332 1.65 -6.55 -10.75
C TYR A 332 0.30 -5.92 -10.39
N ILE A 333 -0.72 -6.14 -11.22
CA ILE A 333 -2.05 -5.55 -10.99
C ILE A 333 -2.69 -6.18 -9.74
N VAL A 334 -2.66 -7.50 -9.64
CA VAL A 334 -3.17 -8.28 -8.51
C VAL A 334 -2.40 -7.93 -7.23
N SER A 335 -1.07 -7.81 -7.33
CA SER A 335 -0.20 -7.33 -6.26
C SER A 335 -0.64 -5.96 -5.70
N ASN A 336 -0.86 -4.98 -6.58
CA ASN A 336 -1.31 -3.64 -6.18
C ASN A 336 -2.73 -3.64 -5.60
N LEU A 337 -3.61 -4.49 -6.12
CA LEU A 337 -4.97 -4.62 -5.60
C LEU A 337 -4.98 -5.20 -4.18
N LEU A 338 -4.22 -6.27 -3.93
CA LEU A 338 -4.06 -6.83 -2.59
C LEU A 338 -3.42 -5.82 -1.63
N GLN A 339 -2.45 -5.03 -2.10
CA GLN A 339 -1.87 -3.94 -1.33
C GLN A 339 -2.91 -2.87 -0.95
N LYS A 340 -3.83 -2.54 -1.86
CA LYS A 340 -4.93 -1.61 -1.56
C LYS A 340 -5.87 -2.20 -0.52
N ILE A 341 -6.25 -3.48 -0.67
CA ILE A 341 -7.11 -4.18 0.28
C ILE A 341 -6.46 -4.24 1.67
N SER A 342 -5.15 -4.53 1.74
CA SER A 342 -4.43 -4.56 3.02
C SER A 342 -4.36 -3.18 3.68
N SER A 343 -4.24 -2.10 2.90
CA SER A 343 -4.21 -0.74 3.43
C SER A 343 -5.56 -0.24 3.96
N LYS A 344 -6.68 -0.83 3.52
CA LYS A 344 -8.07 -0.46 3.87
C LYS A 344 -8.86 -1.72 4.27
N PRO A 345 -8.56 -2.33 5.43
CA PRO A 345 -9.21 -3.56 5.91
C PRO A 345 -10.75 -3.49 5.95
N GLU A 346 -11.31 -2.30 6.09
CA GLU A 346 -12.76 -2.06 6.08
C GLU A 346 -13.40 -2.52 4.77
N VAL A 347 -12.64 -2.57 3.67
CA VAL A 347 -13.09 -3.16 2.40
C VAL A 347 -13.48 -4.62 2.59
N LEU A 348 -12.71 -5.40 3.36
CA LEU A 348 -12.98 -6.82 3.60
C LEU A 348 -14.21 -7.01 4.49
N LEU A 349 -14.44 -6.12 5.45
CA LEU A 349 -15.61 -6.19 6.34
C LEU A 349 -16.92 -5.89 5.60
N ASN A 350 -16.88 -5.08 4.54
CA ASN A 350 -18.05 -4.64 3.78
C ASN A 350 -18.26 -5.40 2.46
N SER A 351 -17.47 -6.43 2.19
CA SER A 351 -17.54 -7.22 0.94
C SER A 351 -17.97 -8.67 1.22
N ASN A 352 -18.30 -9.41 0.16
CA ASN A 352 -18.59 -10.85 0.21
C ASN A 352 -17.29 -11.64 0.46
N ILE A 353 -16.83 -11.63 1.71
CA ILE A 353 -15.53 -12.17 2.09
C ILE A 353 -15.47 -13.70 1.98
N GLU A 354 -16.60 -14.42 2.03
CA GLU A 354 -16.65 -15.88 1.92
C GLU A 354 -15.96 -16.45 0.67
N GLU A 355 -15.97 -15.69 -0.42
CA GLU A 355 -15.42 -16.11 -1.71
C GLU A 355 -13.91 -15.86 -1.81
N PHE A 356 -13.32 -15.22 -0.78
CA PHE A 356 -11.91 -14.88 -0.78
C PHE A 356 -11.03 -16.11 -0.50
N PRO A 357 -9.99 -16.39 -1.31
CA PRO A 357 -9.16 -17.58 -1.12
C PRO A 357 -8.41 -17.57 0.21
N PHE A 358 -8.23 -18.75 0.81
CA PHE A 358 -7.48 -18.92 2.06
C PHE A 358 -6.06 -18.35 2.00
N SER A 359 -5.33 -18.60 0.89
CA SER A 359 -3.98 -18.09 0.69
C SER A 359 -3.92 -16.57 0.80
N HIS A 360 -4.90 -15.88 0.21
CA HIS A 360 -5.01 -14.43 0.25
C HIS A 360 -5.36 -13.91 1.66
N ILE A 361 -6.35 -14.50 2.35
CA ILE A 361 -6.66 -14.13 3.75
C ILE A 361 -5.42 -14.31 4.63
N SER A 362 -4.73 -15.45 4.50
CA SER A 362 -3.54 -15.76 5.28
C SER A 362 -2.45 -14.70 5.10
N VAL A 363 -2.17 -14.30 3.85
CA VAL A 363 -1.17 -13.25 3.57
C VAL A 363 -1.61 -11.90 4.10
N LEU A 364 -2.87 -11.49 3.87
CA LEU A 364 -3.41 -10.21 4.36
C LEU A 364 -3.34 -10.09 5.89
N LEU A 365 -3.67 -11.16 6.62
CA LEU A 365 -3.56 -11.19 8.08
C LEU A 365 -2.09 -11.22 8.54
N ASN A 366 -1.21 -11.89 7.80
CA ASN A 366 0.22 -11.94 8.12
C ASN A 366 0.92 -10.58 7.96
N LEU A 367 0.49 -9.74 7.01
CA LEU A 367 1.10 -8.43 6.69
C LEU A 367 1.15 -7.45 7.86
N LYS A 368 0.43 -7.71 8.96
CA LYS A 368 0.53 -7.04 10.29
C LYS A 368 0.68 -5.51 10.26
N TYR A 369 0.21 -4.90 9.17
CA TYR A 369 -0.02 -3.49 8.89
C TYR A 369 -1.27 -3.36 8.01
N LEU A 370 -2.30 -4.17 8.30
CA LEU A 370 -3.63 -3.56 8.29
C LEU A 370 -3.44 -2.28 9.11
N ASN A 371 -3.72 -1.11 8.55
CA ASN A 371 -3.42 0.19 9.18
C ASN A 371 -4.36 0.45 10.37
N VAL A 372 -4.66 -0.59 11.15
CA VAL A 372 -5.57 -0.63 12.27
C VAL A 372 -4.76 -0.45 13.53
N ASN A 373 -5.13 0.59 14.27
CA ASN A 373 -4.62 0.86 15.60
C ASN A 373 -4.97 -0.26 16.61
N CYS A 374 -5.76 -1.28 16.22
CA CYS A 374 -6.12 -2.44 17.03
C CYS A 374 -6.20 -3.75 16.21
N GLU A 375 -5.72 -4.85 16.79
CA GLU A 375 -5.84 -6.21 16.22
C GLU A 375 -7.30 -6.73 16.19
N ASP A 376 -8.25 -5.99 16.77
CA ASP A 376 -9.68 -6.36 16.77
C ASP A 376 -10.25 -6.48 15.36
N THR A 377 -9.85 -5.58 14.47
CA THR A 377 -10.31 -5.60 13.06
C THR A 377 -9.79 -6.83 12.33
N ALA A 378 -8.53 -7.20 12.55
CA ALA A 378 -7.94 -8.40 11.95
C ALA A 378 -8.66 -9.66 12.45
N LEU A 379 -8.95 -9.70 13.75
CA LEU A 379 -9.72 -10.76 14.37
C LEU A 379 -11.16 -10.83 13.86
N GLU A 380 -11.81 -9.69 13.64
CA GLU A 380 -13.15 -9.63 13.06
C GLU A 380 -13.18 -10.08 11.60
N ILE A 381 -12.22 -9.67 10.78
CA ILE A 381 -12.04 -10.15 9.40
C ILE A 381 -11.89 -11.67 9.39
N LEU A 382 -10.98 -12.22 10.21
CA LEU A 382 -10.79 -13.67 10.32
C LEU A 382 -12.08 -14.37 10.74
N ALA A 383 -12.77 -13.85 11.74
CA ALA A 383 -13.99 -14.46 12.25
C ALA A 383 -15.14 -14.43 11.24
N ASN A 384 -15.29 -13.32 10.51
CA ASN A 384 -16.27 -13.19 9.46
C ASN A 384 -15.99 -14.19 8.33
N TRP A 385 -14.75 -14.23 7.84
CA TRP A 385 -14.33 -15.20 6.82
C TRP A 385 -14.55 -16.65 7.26
N LEU A 386 -14.14 -17.01 8.48
CA LEU A 386 -14.37 -18.36 9.00
C LEU A 386 -15.85 -18.71 9.09
N GLN A 387 -16.68 -17.74 9.48
CA GLN A 387 -18.12 -17.92 9.63
C GLN A 387 -18.82 -18.16 8.29
N THR A 388 -18.38 -17.48 7.23
CA THR A 388 -19.07 -17.49 5.92
C THR A 388 -18.42 -18.43 4.89
N THR A 389 -17.13 -18.75 5.01
CA THR A 389 -16.43 -19.60 4.03
C THR A 389 -16.97 -21.03 3.98
N SER A 390 -17.07 -21.57 2.75
CA SER A 390 -17.31 -22.99 2.49
C SER A 390 -16.03 -23.84 2.57
N TYR A 391 -14.86 -23.20 2.68
CA TYR A 391 -13.58 -23.89 2.78
C TYR A 391 -13.45 -24.63 4.12
N THR A 392 -13.07 -25.90 4.06
CA THR A 392 -12.86 -26.72 5.27
C THR A 392 -11.38 -26.68 5.64
N LEU A 393 -11.08 -26.07 6.78
CA LEU A 393 -9.70 -25.90 7.25
C LEU A 393 -9.21 -27.12 8.01
N ASN A 394 -7.97 -27.52 7.75
CA ASN A 394 -7.25 -28.48 8.57
C ASN A 394 -6.62 -27.82 9.82
N GLU A 395 -6.07 -28.64 10.73
CA GLU A 395 -5.50 -28.12 11.99
C GLU A 395 -4.28 -27.20 11.75
N HIS A 396 -3.48 -27.50 10.73
CA HIS A 396 -2.30 -26.72 10.39
C HIS A 396 -2.69 -25.32 9.88
N GLU A 397 -3.69 -25.22 9.01
CA GLU A 397 -4.23 -23.96 8.48
C GLU A 397 -4.86 -23.11 9.58
N LEU A 398 -5.64 -23.74 10.46
CA LEU A 398 -6.21 -23.05 11.63
C LEU A 398 -5.10 -22.48 12.53
N ARG A 399 -4.03 -23.26 12.75
CA ARG A 399 -2.88 -22.82 13.53
C ARG A 399 -2.17 -21.65 12.86
N ASN A 400 -1.99 -21.71 11.53
CA ASN A 400 -1.38 -20.63 10.76
C ASN A 400 -2.18 -19.33 10.87
N LEU A 401 -3.49 -19.36 10.61
CA LEU A 401 -4.36 -18.19 10.77
C LEU A 401 -4.35 -17.65 12.20
N SER A 402 -4.30 -18.54 13.19
CA SER A 402 -4.25 -18.13 14.58
C SER A 402 -2.94 -17.39 14.93
N ASN A 403 -1.82 -17.76 14.33
CA ASN A 403 -0.51 -17.10 14.51
C ASN A 403 -0.43 -15.76 13.78
N SER A 404 -1.26 -15.56 12.76
CA SER A 404 -1.38 -14.29 12.05
C SER A 404 -1.97 -13.17 12.92
N ILE A 405 -2.70 -13.49 13.98
CA ILE A 405 -3.25 -12.50 14.92
C ILE A 405 -2.29 -12.30 16.09
N ARG A 406 -2.01 -11.05 16.46
CA ARG A 406 -1.29 -10.75 17.71
C ARG A 406 -2.27 -10.62 18.86
N TRP A 407 -2.67 -11.76 19.40
CA TRP A 407 -3.68 -11.90 20.45
C TRP A 407 -3.46 -10.97 21.65
N GLU A 408 -2.20 -10.69 22.01
CA GLU A 408 -1.85 -9.80 23.12
C GLU A 408 -2.33 -8.34 22.94
N PHE A 409 -2.51 -7.88 21.70
CA PHE A 409 -2.98 -6.53 21.35
C PHE A 409 -4.47 -6.45 21.03
N THR A 410 -5.20 -7.58 21.07
CA THR A 410 -6.66 -7.57 20.98
C THR A 410 -7.28 -6.93 22.21
N THR A 411 -8.34 -6.14 22.05
CA THR A 411 -9.10 -5.57 23.16
C THR A 411 -10.11 -6.58 23.68
N ILE A 412 -10.57 -6.38 24.91
CA ILE A 412 -11.61 -7.23 25.48
C ILE A 412 -12.94 -7.01 24.77
N LYS A 413 -13.23 -5.79 24.32
CA LYS A 413 -14.39 -5.52 23.46
C LYS A 413 -14.31 -6.34 22.17
N GLY A 414 -13.15 -6.41 21.53
CA GLY A 414 -12.90 -7.27 20.38
C GLY A 414 -13.18 -8.74 20.70
N LEU A 415 -12.56 -9.27 21.76
CA LEU A 415 -12.78 -10.65 22.19
C LEU A 415 -14.27 -10.95 22.50
N ILE A 416 -15.00 -10.05 23.16
CA ILE A 416 -16.46 -10.18 23.40
C ILE A 416 -17.21 -10.28 22.09
N THR A 417 -16.93 -9.35 21.16
CA THR A 417 -17.62 -9.27 19.87
C THR A 417 -17.49 -10.60 19.14
N ILE A 418 -16.30 -11.19 19.18
CA ILE A 418 -16.00 -12.49 18.56
C ILE A 418 -16.73 -13.63 19.27
N VAL A 419 -16.64 -13.66 20.60
CA VAL A 419 -17.30 -14.66 21.47
C VAL A 419 -18.83 -14.52 21.46
N CYS A 420 -19.39 -13.40 21.05
CA CYS A 420 -20.85 -13.24 20.89
C CYS A 420 -21.27 -13.63 19.47
N ASN A 421 -20.65 -13.04 18.46
CA ASN A 421 -21.22 -12.97 17.12
C ASN A 421 -20.76 -14.07 16.16
N TYR A 422 -19.64 -14.77 16.44
CA TYR A 422 -19.03 -15.70 15.47
C TYR A 422 -18.93 -17.13 16.01
N PRO A 423 -20.05 -17.90 16.03
CA PRO A 423 -20.10 -19.24 16.63
C PRO A 423 -19.15 -20.26 15.98
N LYS A 424 -18.88 -20.18 14.67
CA LYS A 424 -18.00 -21.14 13.97
C LYS A 424 -16.54 -20.99 14.39
N LEU A 425 -16.07 -19.77 14.63
CA LEU A 425 -14.72 -19.57 15.19
C LEU A 425 -14.60 -20.24 16.58
N LYS A 426 -15.65 -20.17 17.39
CA LYS A 426 -15.69 -20.78 18.74
C LYS A 426 -15.71 -22.29 18.70
N SER A 427 -16.18 -22.95 17.63
CA SER A 427 -16.18 -24.41 17.60
C SER A 427 -14.77 -25.02 17.51
N TYR A 428 -13.78 -24.24 17.09
CA TYR A 428 -12.41 -24.70 16.98
C TYR A 428 -11.65 -24.59 18.32
N GLN A 429 -11.11 -25.71 18.78
CA GLN A 429 -10.40 -25.82 20.06
C GLN A 429 -9.20 -24.87 20.19
N ILE A 430 -8.46 -24.65 19.10
CA ILE A 430 -7.29 -23.75 19.06
C ILE A 430 -7.70 -22.34 19.46
N PHE A 431 -8.77 -21.80 18.86
CA PHE A 431 -9.24 -20.45 19.15
C PHE A 431 -9.84 -20.33 20.56
N GLN A 432 -10.56 -21.34 21.05
CA GLN A 432 -10.99 -21.38 22.45
C GLN A 432 -9.80 -21.24 23.41
N ASN A 433 -8.77 -22.06 23.23
CA ASN A 433 -7.60 -22.05 24.08
C ASN A 433 -6.87 -20.70 24.06
N LEU A 434 -6.75 -20.07 22.89
CA LEU A 434 -6.14 -18.74 22.73
C LEU A 434 -6.95 -17.64 23.41
N ILE A 435 -8.28 -17.61 23.20
CA ILE A 435 -9.18 -16.65 23.86
C ILE A 435 -9.10 -16.80 25.38
N LYS A 436 -9.15 -18.03 25.90
CA LYS A 436 -9.00 -18.30 27.35
C LYS A 436 -7.68 -17.76 27.88
N LYS A 437 -6.57 -18.10 27.21
CA LYS A 437 -5.22 -17.72 27.61
C LYS A 437 -5.07 -16.20 27.68
N GLU A 438 -5.59 -15.48 26.70
CA GLU A 438 -5.51 -14.02 26.70
C GLU A 438 -6.39 -13.36 27.76
N LEU A 439 -7.60 -13.87 27.99
CA LEU A 439 -8.43 -13.40 29.10
C LEU A 439 -7.71 -13.62 30.43
N GLU A 440 -7.14 -14.80 30.67
CA GLU A 440 -6.35 -15.09 31.86
C GLU A 440 -5.13 -14.16 32.00
N ASN A 441 -4.39 -13.93 30.91
CA ASN A 441 -3.22 -13.05 30.90
C ASN A 441 -3.58 -11.61 31.24
N LYS A 442 -4.67 -11.09 30.65
CA LYS A 442 -5.16 -9.74 30.95
C LYS A 442 -5.65 -9.65 32.39
N GLY A 443 -6.38 -10.63 32.89
CA GLY A 443 -6.81 -10.69 34.30
C GLY A 443 -5.61 -10.72 35.27
N LYS A 444 -4.54 -11.45 34.93
CA LYS A 444 -3.28 -11.45 35.69
C LYS A 444 -2.58 -10.08 35.66
N LYS A 445 -2.56 -9.36 34.53
CA LYS A 445 -2.01 -8.00 34.45
C LYS A 445 -2.77 -7.01 35.34
N LEU A 446 -4.11 -6.98 35.26
CA LEU A 446 -4.92 -6.16 36.18
C LEU A 446 -4.67 -6.50 37.66
N SER A 447 -4.44 -7.78 37.97
CA SER A 447 -4.17 -8.23 39.35
C SER A 447 -2.82 -7.78 39.94
N LYS A 448 -1.87 -7.38 39.08
CA LYS A 448 -0.61 -6.75 39.51
C LYS A 448 -0.80 -5.27 39.84
N ASP A 449 -1.70 -4.60 39.13
CA ASP A 449 -1.99 -3.18 39.32
C ASP A 449 -3.04 -2.92 40.42
N ASN A 450 -3.87 -3.92 40.75
CA ASN A 450 -4.88 -3.85 41.82
C ASN A 450 -5.09 -5.23 42.53
N PRO A 451 -4.58 -5.42 43.77
CA PRO A 451 -4.61 -6.70 44.48
C PRO A 451 -6.03 -7.22 44.84
N GLU A 452 -7.02 -6.34 44.96
CA GLU A 452 -8.41 -6.74 45.29
C GLU A 452 -9.09 -7.44 44.10
N ALA A 453 -8.79 -7.01 42.87
CA ALA A 453 -9.25 -7.66 41.65
C ALA A 453 -8.81 -9.13 41.54
N ARG A 454 -7.67 -9.48 42.16
CA ARG A 454 -7.10 -10.84 42.15
C ARG A 454 -7.99 -11.85 42.85
N LYS A 455 -8.65 -11.48 43.95
CA LYS A 455 -9.52 -12.38 44.73
C LYS A 455 -10.80 -12.69 43.98
N THR A 456 -11.36 -11.71 43.27
CA THR A 456 -12.55 -11.87 42.43
C THR A 456 -12.22 -12.73 41.22
N TYR A 457 -11.14 -12.41 40.49
CA TYR A 457 -10.77 -13.14 39.26
C TYR A 457 -10.38 -14.62 39.50
N LYS A 458 -9.59 -14.91 40.55
CA LYS A 458 -9.20 -16.29 40.91
C LYS A 458 -10.39 -17.17 41.28
N LYS A 459 -11.48 -16.59 41.81
CA LYS A 459 -12.68 -17.36 42.18
C LYS A 459 -13.43 -17.89 40.96
N TYR A 460 -13.24 -17.29 39.78
CA TYR A 460 -13.92 -17.66 38.53
C TYR A 460 -13.06 -18.46 37.55
N THR A 461 -11.73 -18.31 37.56
CA THR A 461 -10.83 -19.09 36.68
C THR A 461 -10.55 -20.51 37.15
N VAL A 462 -10.85 -20.86 38.41
CA VAL A 462 -10.58 -22.19 38.97
C VAL A 462 -11.80 -23.10 38.80
N ARG A 463 -12.05 -23.53 37.56
CA ARG A 463 -12.75 -24.79 37.27
C ARG A 463 -11.93 -25.53 36.21
N GLU A 464 -11.28 -26.61 36.63
CA GLU A 464 -10.23 -27.30 35.86
C GLU A 464 -10.74 -28.31 34.83
N SER A 465 -12.05 -28.53 34.72
CA SER A 465 -12.63 -29.29 33.62
C SER A 465 -14.03 -28.77 33.29
N PHE A 466 -14.27 -28.47 32.02
CA PHE A 466 -15.59 -28.09 31.53
C PHE A 466 -16.14 -29.31 30.78
N GLN A 467 -17.26 -29.85 31.26
CA GLN A 467 -17.88 -31.01 30.62
C GLN A 467 -18.72 -30.60 29.41
N THR A 468 -19.09 -29.32 29.32
CA THR A 468 -19.92 -28.80 28.23
C THR A 468 -19.44 -27.44 27.71
N GLN A 469 -19.63 -27.21 26.41
CA GLN A 469 -19.33 -25.93 25.73
C GLN A 469 -20.04 -24.74 26.39
N LYS A 470 -21.23 -24.97 26.97
CA LYS A 470 -22.06 -23.97 27.66
C LYS A 470 -21.44 -23.47 28.97
N GLU A 471 -20.82 -24.36 29.75
CA GLU A 471 -20.17 -23.99 31.01
C GLU A 471 -18.92 -23.14 30.79
N TYR A 472 -18.15 -23.50 29.77
CA TYR A 472 -16.98 -22.72 29.34
C TYR A 472 -17.38 -21.30 28.88
N LEU A 473 -18.47 -21.18 28.12
CA LEU A 473 -19.05 -19.91 27.69
C LEU A 473 -19.47 -19.01 28.85
N ASN A 474 -20.21 -19.55 29.82
CA ASN A 474 -20.63 -18.78 30.99
C ASN A 474 -19.41 -18.28 31.80
N MET A 475 -18.38 -19.11 31.94
CA MET A 475 -17.14 -18.70 32.61
C MET A 475 -16.39 -17.60 31.85
N ILE A 476 -16.33 -17.66 30.51
CA ILE A 476 -15.75 -16.59 29.70
C ILE A 476 -16.55 -15.29 29.90
N PHE A 477 -17.88 -15.35 29.79
CA PHE A 477 -18.74 -14.17 29.98
C PHE A 477 -18.58 -13.56 31.37
N ASP A 478 -18.59 -14.39 32.41
CA ASP A 478 -18.40 -13.95 33.79
C ASP A 478 -17.00 -13.33 34.00
N SER A 479 -15.96 -13.94 33.41
CA SER A 479 -14.58 -13.43 33.48
C SER A 479 -14.44 -12.08 32.77
N ILE A 480 -15.09 -11.91 31.63
CA ILE A 480 -15.07 -10.67 30.86
C ILE A 480 -15.87 -9.56 31.55
N LEU A 481 -17.09 -9.85 32.01
CA LEU A 481 -17.91 -8.89 32.75
C LEU A 481 -17.20 -8.42 34.02
N THR A 482 -16.55 -9.36 34.72
CA THR A 482 -15.71 -9.05 35.89
C THR A 482 -14.51 -8.18 35.50
N TYR A 483 -13.83 -8.47 34.40
CA TYR A 483 -12.72 -7.65 33.92
C TYR A 483 -13.17 -6.21 33.61
N ASN A 484 -14.24 -6.03 32.84
CA ASN A 484 -14.73 -4.70 32.46
C ASN A 484 -15.14 -3.86 33.69
N ALA A 485 -15.76 -4.50 34.69
CA ALA A 485 -16.10 -3.85 35.95
C ALA A 485 -14.82 -3.39 36.68
N VAL A 486 -13.82 -4.27 36.81
CA VAL A 486 -12.55 -3.98 37.47
C VAL A 486 -11.75 -2.90 36.72
N GLU A 487 -11.68 -2.95 35.39
CA GLU A 487 -10.96 -1.98 34.58
C GLU A 487 -11.58 -0.58 34.72
N LYS A 488 -12.91 -0.48 34.68
CA LYS A 488 -13.64 0.77 34.91
C LYS A 488 -13.37 1.34 36.29
N GLU A 489 -13.36 0.50 37.33
CA GLU A 489 -13.00 0.92 38.68
C GLU A 489 -11.53 1.33 38.79
N THR A 490 -10.61 0.59 38.15
CA THR A 490 -9.17 0.88 38.19
C THR A 490 -8.85 2.20 37.48
N ASN A 491 -9.49 2.48 36.34
CA ASN A 491 -9.36 3.76 35.64
C ASN A 491 -9.89 4.92 36.49
N LYS A 492 -11.01 4.72 37.19
CA LYS A 492 -11.56 5.71 38.12
C LYS A 492 -10.63 5.95 39.33
N VAL A 493 -10.01 4.90 39.87
CA VAL A 493 -9.00 5.01 40.93
C VAL A 493 -7.76 5.74 40.45
N ARG A 494 -7.30 5.49 39.21
CA ARG A 494 -6.18 6.20 38.60
C ARG A 494 -6.48 7.70 38.44
N GLU A 495 -7.65 8.04 37.91
CA GLU A 495 -8.09 9.43 37.78
C GLU A 495 -8.17 10.14 39.15
N LEU A 496 -8.71 9.46 40.17
CA LEU A 496 -8.75 9.98 41.53
C LEU A 496 -7.35 10.16 42.14
N LYS A 497 -6.40 9.28 41.81
CA LYS A 497 -5.01 9.38 42.23
C LYS A 497 -4.30 10.56 41.56
N ASP A 498 -4.50 10.77 40.27
CA ASP A 498 -3.96 11.92 39.55
C ASP A 498 -4.53 13.24 40.10
N GLN A 499 -5.83 13.25 40.43
CA GLN A 499 -6.47 14.38 41.11
C GLN A 499 -5.92 14.60 42.53
N LEU A 500 -5.64 13.53 43.28
CA LEU A 500 -5.03 13.60 44.61
C LEU A 500 -3.60 14.14 44.54
N ASP A 501 -2.78 13.65 43.61
CA ASP A 501 -1.40 14.09 43.40
C ASP A 501 -1.36 15.57 42.98
N TYR A 502 -2.32 15.99 42.14
CA TYR A 502 -2.51 17.41 41.82
C TYR A 502 -2.86 18.24 43.06
N ALA A 503 -3.84 17.80 43.87
CA ALA A 503 -4.23 18.49 45.09
C ALA A 503 -3.08 18.56 46.12
N GLN A 504 -2.27 17.51 46.24
CA GLN A 504 -1.09 17.48 47.11
C GLN A 504 -0.02 18.46 46.66
N LYS A 505 0.23 18.57 45.34
CA LYS A 505 1.12 19.60 44.77
C LYS A 505 0.62 21.01 45.07
N GLU A 506 -0.69 21.25 44.94
CA GLU A 506 -1.29 22.54 45.27
C GLU A 506 -1.16 22.88 46.77
N ILE A 507 -1.41 21.92 47.66
CA ILE A 507 -1.20 22.08 49.11
C ILE A 507 0.26 22.37 49.44
N ALA A 508 1.21 21.69 48.80
CA ALA A 508 2.64 21.93 48.99
C ALA A 508 3.04 23.37 48.59
N MET A 509 2.52 23.85 47.44
CA MET A 509 2.71 25.22 46.98
C MET A 509 2.10 26.24 47.96
N LEU A 510 0.89 25.99 48.46
CA LEU A 510 0.26 26.87 49.45
C LEU A 510 1.00 26.89 50.78
N LYS A 511 1.59 25.76 51.20
CA LYS A 511 2.46 25.69 52.38
C LYS A 511 3.76 26.47 52.18
N SER A 512 4.36 26.45 50.98
CA SER A 512 5.56 27.24 50.70
C SER A 512 5.24 28.74 50.71
N LEU A 513 4.14 29.15 50.08
CA LEU A 513 3.65 30.53 50.10
C LEU A 513 3.34 31.01 51.52
N ARG A 514 2.71 30.18 52.35
CA ARG A 514 2.48 30.50 53.77
C ARG A 514 3.79 30.69 54.53
N LYS A 515 4.82 29.89 54.23
CA LYS A 515 6.15 30.02 54.84
C LYS A 515 6.86 31.31 54.41
N GLU A 516 6.70 31.74 53.16
CA GLU A 516 7.19 33.05 52.69
C GLU A 516 6.45 34.21 53.38
N VAL A 517 5.13 34.16 53.44
CA VAL A 517 4.31 35.23 54.06
C VAL A 517 4.51 35.35 55.57
N LEU A 518 4.79 34.24 56.27
CA LEU A 518 5.03 34.21 57.71
C LEU A 518 6.52 34.32 58.09
N SER A 519 7.41 34.47 57.10
CA SER A 519 8.81 34.76 57.40
C SER A 519 8.92 36.19 57.96
N PRO A 520 9.64 36.41 59.08
CA PRO A 520 9.72 37.72 59.71
C PRO A 520 10.39 38.73 58.77
N ILE A 521 9.70 39.85 58.54
CA ILE A 521 10.22 40.99 57.78
C ILE A 521 11.48 41.50 58.50
N PRO A 522 12.66 41.55 57.85
CA PRO A 522 13.86 42.07 58.48
C PRO A 522 13.67 43.55 58.81
N GLN A 523 13.86 43.91 60.07
CA GLN A 523 13.92 45.31 60.50
C GLN A 523 15.13 45.99 59.84
N ILE A 524 14.85 46.93 58.94
CA ILE A 524 15.85 47.82 58.35
C ILE A 524 16.28 48.81 59.44
N LYS A 525 17.55 48.77 59.84
CA LYS A 525 18.21 49.85 60.57
C LYS A 525 18.35 51.04 59.63
N VAL A 526 17.68 52.13 59.97
CA VAL A 526 17.96 53.48 59.46
C VAL A 526 18.98 54.09 60.41
N GLU A 527 20.16 54.45 59.91
CA GLU A 527 20.85 55.72 60.24
C GLU A 527 22.17 55.87 59.46
N GLU A 528 22.27 57.04 58.82
CA GLU A 528 23.47 57.81 58.41
C GLU A 528 24.45 57.12 57.44
N ASP A 529 24.68 57.64 56.23
CA ASP A 529 25.37 58.90 56.03
C ASP A 529 24.99 59.67 54.75
N ILE A 530 25.16 60.97 54.88
CA ILE A 530 24.81 62.09 54.01
C ILE A 530 25.94 62.38 53.00
N SER A 531 25.60 63.14 51.93
CA SER A 531 26.50 63.97 51.08
C SER A 531 27.06 63.26 49.83
N LEU A 532 27.07 63.77 48.59
CA LEU A 532 26.95 65.11 47.99
C LEU A 532 26.46 65.00 46.52
N ASN A 533 25.58 65.92 46.08
CA ASN A 533 25.75 66.93 45.00
C ASN A 533 26.76 66.66 43.85
N PHE A 534 26.60 67.04 42.58
CA PHE A 534 25.66 67.89 41.80
C PHE A 534 25.84 67.51 40.29
N THR A 535 24.76 67.66 39.52
CA THR A 535 24.53 67.93 38.06
C THR A 535 25.70 68.38 37.13
N PRO A 536 25.49 68.57 35.79
CA PRO A 536 24.62 67.90 34.79
C PRO A 536 25.33 67.70 33.41
N VAL A 537 24.75 66.95 32.45
CA VAL A 537 25.14 67.06 31.01
C VAL A 537 23.93 66.92 30.07
N ALA A 538 23.95 67.75 29.03
CA ALA A 538 22.97 67.95 27.98
C ALA A 538 23.13 67.04 26.74
N MET A 539 22.09 67.09 25.90
CA MET A 539 21.88 66.58 24.53
C MET A 539 23.11 66.28 23.64
N GLN A 540 23.04 65.19 22.83
CA GLN A 540 23.00 65.27 21.35
C GLN A 540 22.87 63.90 20.65
N ASN A 541 22.47 63.98 19.37
CA ASN A 541 22.01 62.95 18.43
C ASN A 541 23.10 62.04 17.84
N HIS A 542 22.61 60.99 17.14
CA HIS A 542 23.06 60.41 15.86
C HIS A 542 23.60 58.95 15.81
N ILE A 543 22.95 58.18 14.91
CA ILE A 543 23.50 57.26 13.88
C ILE A 543 23.67 55.74 14.19
N THR A 544 22.85 54.98 13.44
CA THR A 544 22.96 53.65 12.79
C THR A 544 23.93 52.55 13.27
N GLY A 545 23.45 51.30 13.25
CA GLY A 545 24.30 50.13 12.95
C GLY A 545 23.83 48.83 13.61
N ASN A 546 23.59 47.80 12.79
CA ASN A 546 23.19 46.43 13.15
C ASN A 546 24.10 45.73 14.18
N GLY A 547 23.51 44.82 14.97
CA GLY A 547 24.26 43.70 15.58
C GLY A 547 23.73 43.19 16.94
N ASN A 548 23.17 41.97 16.91
CA ASN A 548 22.89 40.98 17.96
C ASN A 548 23.20 41.20 19.46
N HIS A 549 22.26 40.64 20.25
CA HIS A 549 22.35 40.13 21.63
C HIS A 549 22.77 41.09 22.77
N ALA A 550 21.82 41.45 23.64
CA ALA A 550 21.87 41.12 25.08
C ALA A 550 20.67 41.69 25.86
N LYS A 551 20.38 40.98 26.95
CA LYS A 551 19.37 41.17 28.00
C LYS A 551 19.25 42.60 28.53
N SER A 552 18.02 43.04 28.82
CA SER A 552 17.76 44.15 29.73
C SER A 552 16.50 43.91 30.57
N ARG A 553 16.68 44.10 31.88
CA ARG A 553 15.71 44.01 32.97
C ARG A 553 14.61 45.06 32.81
N LYS A 554 13.34 44.66 32.96
CA LYS A 554 12.25 45.58 33.33
C LYS A 554 11.75 45.29 34.75
N SER A 555 11.40 46.40 35.38
CA SER A 555 11.10 46.73 36.77
C SER A 555 10.12 45.82 37.51
N SER A 556 10.46 45.54 38.76
CA SER A 556 9.81 44.63 39.73
C SER A 556 8.66 45.25 40.54
N ILE A 557 8.00 46.30 40.05
CA ILE A 557 6.92 46.97 40.81
C ILE A 557 5.54 46.76 40.16
N ASP A 558 5.46 46.49 38.85
CA ASP A 558 4.19 46.16 38.17
C ASP A 558 3.77 44.68 38.26
N THR A 559 4.58 43.83 38.89
CA THR A 559 4.30 42.38 39.00
C THR A 559 3.53 42.01 40.27
N ALA A 560 3.54 42.84 41.32
CA ALA A 560 2.87 42.54 42.59
C ALA A 560 1.36 42.87 42.54
N ALA A 561 0.99 44.02 41.94
CA ALA A 561 -0.40 44.42 41.78
C ALA A 561 -1.16 43.48 40.82
N ASN A 562 -0.52 43.08 39.72
CA ASN A 562 -1.11 42.15 38.75
C ASN A 562 -1.23 40.71 39.27
N LYS A 563 -0.32 40.26 40.15
CA LYS A 563 -0.44 38.95 40.82
C LYS A 563 -1.55 38.89 41.86
N SER A 564 -1.85 40.01 42.54
CA SER A 564 -2.94 40.10 43.52
C SER A 564 -4.32 40.01 42.87
N ILE A 565 -4.51 40.69 41.73
CA ILE A 565 -5.78 40.71 40.99
C ILE A 565 -6.07 39.34 40.35
N ASP A 566 -5.03 38.68 39.79
CA ASP A 566 -5.14 37.31 39.24
C ASP A 566 -5.40 36.26 40.34
N LEU A 567 -4.86 36.44 41.56
CA LEU A 567 -5.17 35.59 42.71
C LEU A 567 -6.64 35.71 43.16
N SER A 568 -7.19 36.93 43.17
CA SER A 568 -8.58 37.17 43.59
C SER A 568 -9.60 36.61 42.58
N MET A 569 -9.29 36.68 41.27
CA MET A 569 -10.11 36.07 40.22
C MET A 569 -10.04 34.53 40.25
N ARG A 570 -8.87 33.95 40.53
CA ARG A 570 -8.71 32.49 40.68
C ARG A 570 -9.35 31.93 41.95
N LEU A 571 -9.50 32.73 43.01
CA LEU A 571 -10.22 32.34 44.24
C LEU A 571 -11.74 32.42 44.07
N LYS A 572 -12.27 33.40 43.31
CA LYS A 572 -13.72 33.56 43.08
C LYS A 572 -14.35 32.47 42.18
N ASN A 573 -13.57 31.79 41.34
CA ASN A 573 -14.08 30.74 40.43
C ASN A 573 -13.95 29.29 40.98
N ARG A 574 -13.70 29.09 42.28
CA ARG A 574 -13.48 27.74 42.84
C ARG A 574 -14.77 26.98 43.14
N LYS A 575 -15.17 26.11 42.19
CA LYS A 575 -16.01 24.91 42.43
C LYS A 575 -15.37 23.90 43.41
N ALA A 576 -14.12 24.10 43.81
CA ALA A 576 -13.39 23.23 44.75
C ALA A 576 -13.94 23.27 46.18
N GLY A 577 -14.49 24.40 46.64
CA GLY A 577 -15.11 24.48 47.97
C GLY A 577 -16.37 23.61 48.08
N ALA A 578 -17.17 23.58 47.01
CA ALA A 578 -18.35 22.72 46.91
C ALA A 578 -17.96 21.23 46.81
N ALA A 579 -16.91 20.89 46.05
CA ALA A 579 -16.44 19.51 45.92
C ALA A 579 -15.83 18.97 47.23
N ILE A 580 -15.11 19.79 47.99
CA ILE A 580 -14.57 19.40 49.30
C ILE A 580 -15.70 19.26 50.32
N ASN A 581 -16.68 20.17 50.33
CA ASN A 581 -17.83 20.04 51.22
C ASN A 581 -18.70 18.83 50.87
N ASP A 582 -18.85 18.50 49.58
CA ASP A 582 -19.57 17.31 49.11
C ASP A 582 -18.82 16.02 49.50
N LEU A 583 -17.49 15.97 49.33
CA LEU A 583 -16.63 14.85 49.76
C LEU A 583 -16.65 14.67 51.29
N VAL A 584 -16.59 15.76 52.05
CA VAL A 584 -16.68 15.74 53.51
C VAL A 584 -18.08 15.29 53.95
N SER A 585 -19.15 15.68 53.26
CA SER A 585 -20.52 15.22 53.54
C SER A 585 -20.68 13.71 53.27
N LYS A 586 -20.12 13.21 52.16
CA LYS A 586 -20.14 11.79 51.78
C LYS A 586 -19.32 10.93 52.75
N LEU A 587 -18.17 11.43 53.21
CA LEU A 587 -17.36 10.76 54.24
C LEU A 587 -18.02 10.80 55.64
N ARG A 588 -18.78 11.86 55.97
CA ARG A 588 -19.55 11.94 57.22
C ARG A 588 -20.75 10.99 57.21
N ASN A 589 -21.46 10.88 56.10
CA ASN A 589 -22.62 10.00 55.96
C ASN A 589 -22.22 8.52 55.84
N GLY A 590 -21.07 8.22 55.20
CA GLY A 590 -20.52 6.87 55.16
C GLY A 590 -20.07 6.32 56.52
N ARG A 591 -19.76 7.19 57.51
CA ARG A 591 -19.43 6.76 58.89
C ARG A 591 -20.64 6.55 59.80
N ARG A 592 -21.83 7.09 59.47
CA ARG A 592 -23.05 6.89 60.26
C ARG A 592 -23.75 5.56 59.96
N HIS A 593 -23.63 5.03 58.75
CA HIS A 593 -24.22 3.72 58.42
C HIS A 593 -23.45 2.50 58.94
N HIS A 594 -22.24 2.67 59.48
CA HIS A 594 -21.50 1.58 60.12
C HIS A 594 -21.71 1.47 61.64
N SER A 595 -22.36 2.45 62.28
CA SER A 595 -22.63 2.43 63.73
C SER A 595 -24.06 2.01 64.12
N GLU A 596 -24.98 1.80 63.17
CA GLU A 596 -26.36 1.37 63.45
C GLU A 596 -26.63 -0.14 63.20
N LEU A 597 -25.61 -0.93 62.86
CA LEU A 597 -25.72 -2.39 62.69
C LEU A 597 -24.96 -3.22 63.74
N SER A 598 -24.47 -2.60 64.81
CA SER A 598 -23.77 -3.31 65.90
C SER A 598 -24.37 -3.01 67.29
N GLY A 599 -25.69 -3.12 67.41
CA GLY A 599 -26.37 -2.92 68.70
C GLY A 599 -27.88 -3.11 68.71
N SER A 600 -28.37 -4.35 68.52
CA SER A 600 -29.55 -4.89 69.24
C SER A 600 -29.82 -6.33 68.84
N LYS A 601 -29.63 -7.23 69.82
CA LYS A 601 -30.05 -8.64 69.97
C LYS A 601 -29.86 -9.61 68.80
#